data_AF-A0A8X6GTV3-F1
#
_entry.id   AF-A0A8X6GTV3-F1
#
_cell.length_a   1.000
_cell.length_b   1.000
_cell.length_c   1.000
_cell.angle_alpha   90.00
_cell.angle_beta   90.00
_cell.angle_gamma   90.00
#
_symmetry.space_group_name_H-M   'P 1'
#
loop_
_entity.id
_entity.type
_entity.pdbx_description
1 polymer ?
#
loop_
_entity_poly.entity_id
_entity_poly.type
_entity_poly.pdbx_seq_one_letter_code
_entity_poly.pdbx_strand_id
1 'polypeptide(L)'
;MKDGSKEEFECSVASEFDNKIMGGVDLEDQMANVYELDRKPCKWWKKVFFRLLMSAVVNSWIAYCELKHRKTPLFDFIVPLAERALHVSGKLIAQYQPRRGTGRSSKTSRSLLNVMVTICQ
;
A
#
# COMPACT_ATOMS: atom_id res chain seq x y z
N MET A 1 19.80 18.48 41.98
CA MET A 1 19.18 17.19 41.62
C MET A 1 17.71 17.49 41.35
N LYS A 2 17.15 17.03 40.23
CA LYS A 2 15.73 17.27 39.88
C LYS A 2 14.96 16.06 40.42
N ASP A 3 14.10 16.28 41.40
CA ASP A 3 13.34 15.21 42.05
C ASP A 3 12.45 14.53 40.99
N GLY A 4 12.64 13.22 40.81
CA GLY A 4 12.00 12.40 39.78
C GLY A 4 10.53 12.06 40.06
N SER A 5 9.81 12.94 40.78
CA SER A 5 8.40 12.78 41.03
C SER A 5 7.63 12.92 39.71
N LYS A 6 6.99 11.84 39.27
CA LYS A 6 6.06 11.84 38.15
C LYS A 6 4.71 12.31 38.68
N GLU A 7 4.25 13.47 38.22
CA GLU A 7 2.86 13.87 38.41
C GLU A 7 2.01 13.18 37.35
N GLU A 8 0.98 12.47 37.79
CA GLU A 8 -0.03 11.91 36.90
C GLU A 8 -1.03 13.02 36.57
N PHE A 9 -1.06 13.42 35.30
CA PHE A 9 -1.98 14.42 34.80
C PHE A 9 -3.20 13.72 34.21
N GLU A 10 -4.38 14.00 34.74
CA GLU A 10 -5.62 13.51 34.16
C GLU A 10 -5.86 14.21 32.83
N CYS A 11 -5.86 13.42 31.75
CA CYS A 11 -6.07 13.95 30.42
C CYS A 11 -7.52 14.46 30.30
N SER A 12 -7.71 15.63 29.70
CA SER A 12 -9.07 16.15 29.55
C SER A 12 -9.90 15.22 28.67
N VAL A 13 -11.20 15.09 28.96
CA VAL A 13 -12.14 14.27 28.18
C VAL A 13 -12.09 14.58 26.68
N ALA A 14 -11.85 15.84 26.32
CA ALA A 14 -11.66 16.27 24.94
C ALA A 14 -10.41 15.64 24.30
N SER A 15 -9.28 15.65 25.02
CA SER A 15 -8.04 15.06 24.53
C SER A 15 -8.12 13.54 24.44
N GLU A 16 -8.88 12.87 25.31
CA GLU A 16 -9.13 11.43 25.22
C GLU A 16 -9.99 11.07 24.00
N PHE A 17 -11.00 11.88 23.71
CA PHE A 17 -11.88 11.70 22.56
C PHE A 17 -11.13 11.89 21.23
N ASP A 18 -10.31 12.94 21.12
CA ASP A 18 -9.48 13.19 19.94
C ASP A 18 -8.51 12.03 19.69
N ASN A 19 -7.82 11.57 20.74
CA ASN A 19 -6.92 10.41 20.63
C ASN A 19 -7.63 9.14 20.16
N LYS A 20 -8.93 9.00 20.48
CA LYS A 20 -9.72 7.83 20.08
C LYS A 20 -10.17 7.86 18.62
N ILE A 21 -10.32 9.04 18.00
CA ILE A 21 -10.94 9.18 16.68
C ILE A 21 -9.92 9.55 15.59
N MET A 22 -8.87 10.29 15.92
CA MET A 22 -7.97 10.88 14.91
C MET A 22 -7.07 9.86 14.17
N GLY A 23 -6.92 8.62 14.65
CA GLY A 23 -5.99 7.65 14.09
C GLY A 23 -6.42 6.94 12.80
N GLY A 24 -7.65 7.16 12.32
CA GLY A 24 -8.17 6.45 11.14
C GLY A 24 -7.42 6.77 9.84
N VAL A 25 -7.09 8.04 9.64
CA VAL A 25 -6.37 8.51 8.43
C VAL A 25 -4.92 8.03 8.45
N ASP A 26 -4.23 8.19 9.57
CA ASP A 26 -2.83 7.74 9.71
C ASP A 26 -2.71 6.21 9.52
N LEU A 27 -3.72 5.45 9.97
CA LEU A 27 -3.75 4.01 9.77
C LEU A 27 -3.93 3.64 8.30
N GLU A 28 -4.81 4.33 7.57
CA GLU A 28 -4.99 4.13 6.13
C GLU A 28 -3.70 4.46 5.36
N ASP A 29 -3.07 5.58 5.70
CA ASP A 29 -1.80 6.00 5.09
C ASP A 29 -0.69 4.98 5.36
N GLN A 30 -0.59 4.46 6.58
CA GLN A 30 0.36 3.39 6.91
C GLN A 30 0.12 2.15 6.05
N MET A 31 -1.13 1.69 5.93
CA MET A 31 -1.49 0.50 5.16
C MET A 31 -1.26 0.69 3.66
N ALA A 32 -1.60 1.86 3.11
CA ALA A 32 -1.37 2.19 1.72
C ALA A 32 0.12 2.30 1.39
N ASN A 33 0.95 2.73 2.35
CA ASN A 33 2.41 2.83 2.20
C ASN A 33 3.12 1.46 2.18
N VAL A 34 2.58 0.42 2.86
CA VAL A 34 3.20 -0.93 2.85
C VAL A 34 3.31 -1.51 1.43
N TYR A 35 2.38 -1.17 0.56
CA TYR A 35 2.33 -1.63 -0.84
C TYR A 35 2.52 -0.49 -1.84
N GLU A 36 3.13 0.62 -1.41
CA GLU A 36 3.46 1.69 -2.33
C GLU A 36 4.33 1.13 -3.47
N LEU A 37 3.91 1.43 -4.70
CA LEU A 37 4.71 1.13 -5.87
C LEU A 37 5.91 2.08 -5.83
N ASP A 38 7.01 1.61 -5.23
CA ASP A 38 8.26 2.34 -4.95
C ASP A 38 9.06 2.73 -6.21
N ARG A 39 8.36 2.75 -7.36
CA ARG A 39 8.90 3.06 -8.67
C ARG A 39 8.81 4.57 -8.86
N LYS A 40 9.96 5.24 -9.03
CA LYS A 40 10.03 6.67 -9.41
C LYS A 40 9.00 6.98 -10.51
N PRO A 41 7.89 7.65 -10.20
CA PRO A 41 6.88 7.91 -11.19
C PRO A 41 7.44 8.95 -12.15
N CYS A 42 7.51 8.62 -13.45
CA CYS A 42 7.98 9.60 -14.46
C CYS A 42 7.11 10.86 -14.50
N LYS A 43 5.90 10.81 -13.92
CA LYS A 43 4.92 11.90 -13.89
C LYS A 43 4.12 11.82 -12.57
N TRP A 44 3.99 12.95 -11.86
CA TRP A 44 3.39 13.04 -10.52
C TRP A 44 1.95 12.48 -10.45
N TRP A 45 1.15 12.65 -11.50
CA TRP A 45 -0.24 12.18 -11.54
C TRP A 45 -0.35 10.65 -11.42
N LYS A 46 0.68 9.90 -11.84
CA LYS A 46 0.69 8.43 -11.69
C LYS A 46 0.77 8.05 -10.22
N LYS A 47 1.52 8.82 -9.43
CA LYS A 47 1.60 8.62 -7.97
C LYS A 47 0.22 8.77 -7.34
N VAL A 48 -0.52 9.82 -7.72
CA VAL A 48 -1.89 10.06 -7.24
C VAL A 48 -2.82 8.92 -7.63
N PHE A 49 -2.79 8.49 -8.89
CA PHE A 49 -3.60 7.36 -9.35
C PHE A 49 -3.33 6.08 -8.53
N PHE A 50 -2.06 5.71 -8.36
CA PHE A 50 -1.73 4.50 -7.60
C PHE A 50 -2.07 4.61 -6.11
N ARG A 51 -1.94 5.81 -5.52
CA ARG A 51 -2.41 6.05 -4.15
C ARG A 51 -3.91 5.79 -4.02
N LEU A 52 -4.72 6.36 -4.93
CA LEU A 52 -6.17 6.16 -4.93
C LEU A 52 -6.55 4.69 -5.17
N LEU A 53 -5.83 4.01 -6.08
CA LEU A 53 -6.04 2.58 -6.32
C LEU A 53 -5.75 1.75 -5.06
N MET A 54 -4.65 2.01 -4.37
CA MET A 54 -4.30 1.30 -3.13
C MET A 54 -5.32 1.56 -2.02
N SER A 55 -5.79 2.80 -1.89
CA SER A 55 -6.85 3.15 -0.93
C SER A 55 -8.15 2.37 -1.22
N ALA A 56 -8.56 2.28 -2.50
CA ALA A 56 -9.72 1.48 -2.88
C ALA A 56 -9.54 -0.02 -2.57
N VAL A 57 -8.33 -0.56 -2.77
CA VAL A 57 -8.00 -1.95 -2.44
C VAL A 57 -8.08 -2.19 -0.93
N VAL A 58 -7.50 -1.31 -0.10
CA VAL A 58 -7.58 -1.41 1.37
C VAL A 58 -9.04 -1.34 1.84
N ASN A 59 -9.84 -0.41 1.30
CA ASN A 59 -11.26 -0.29 1.62
C ASN A 59 -12.04 -1.57 1.26
N SER A 60 -11.78 -2.15 0.08
CA SER A 60 -12.40 -3.41 -0.32
C SER A 60 -11.99 -4.59 0.56
N TRP A 61 -10.76 -4.59 1.07
CA TRP A 61 -10.25 -5.59 2.00
C TRP A 61 -10.92 -5.49 3.38
N ILE A 62 -11.12 -4.26 3.89
CA ILE A 62 -11.87 -4.02 5.13
C ILE A 62 -13.28 -4.59 4.99
N ALA A 63 -14.00 -4.22 3.93
CA ALA A 63 -15.33 -4.73 3.65
C ALA A 63 -15.35 -6.27 3.51
N TYR A 64 -14.35 -6.86 2.86
CA TYR A 64 -14.23 -8.32 2.75
C TYR A 64 -14.04 -8.99 4.12
N CYS A 65 -13.19 -8.43 4.98
CA CYS A 65 -12.96 -8.96 6.33
C CYS A 65 -14.21 -8.86 7.21
N GLU A 66 -14.96 -7.77 7.08
CA GLU A 66 -16.25 -7.58 7.76
C GLU A 66 -17.29 -8.60 7.30
N LEU A 67 -17.48 -8.76 5.98
CA LEU A 67 -18.42 -9.73 5.42
C LEU A 67 -18.08 -11.19 5.77
N LYS A 68 -16.79 -11.52 5.87
CA LYS A 68 -16.33 -12.88 6.19
C LYS A 68 -16.18 -13.12 7.68
N HIS A 69 -16.36 -12.10 8.52
CA HIS A 69 -16.06 -12.13 9.95
C HIS A 69 -14.68 -12.75 10.27
N ARG A 70 -13.71 -12.56 9.37
CA ARG A 70 -12.37 -13.14 9.45
C ARG A 70 -11.34 -12.13 8.97
N LYS A 71 -10.38 -11.83 9.83
CA LYS A 71 -9.20 -11.03 9.45
C LYS A 71 -8.27 -11.91 8.62
N THR A 72 -8.11 -11.53 7.36
CA THR A 72 -7.17 -12.15 6.41
C THR A 72 -6.07 -11.13 6.17
N PRO A 73 -4.78 -11.46 6.15
CA PRO A 73 -3.75 -10.44 5.90
C PRO A 73 -3.95 -9.80 4.51
N LEU A 74 -3.62 -8.51 4.39
CA LEU A 74 -3.87 -7.73 3.17
C LEU A 74 -3.17 -8.32 1.94
N PHE A 75 -1.96 -8.89 2.10
CA PHE A 75 -1.24 -9.57 1.02
C PHE A 75 -2.05 -10.73 0.39
N ASP A 76 -2.64 -11.58 1.23
CA ASP A 76 -3.42 -12.74 0.81
C ASP A 76 -4.74 -12.34 0.12
N PHE A 77 -5.15 -11.08 0.26
CA PHE A 77 -6.26 -10.51 -0.48
C PHE A 77 -5.82 -9.89 -1.81
N ILE A 78 -4.68 -9.18 -1.82
CA ILE A 78 -4.17 -8.48 -3.01
C ILE A 78 -3.73 -9.46 -4.11
N VAL A 79 -3.03 -10.55 -3.75
CA VAL A 79 -2.49 -11.48 -4.75
C VAL A 79 -3.60 -12.12 -5.61
N PRO A 80 -4.65 -12.75 -5.02
CA PRO A 80 -5.76 -13.30 -5.81
C PRO A 80 -6.56 -12.22 -6.56
N LEU A 81 -6.66 -11.01 -6.00
CA LEU A 81 -7.32 -9.88 -6.66
C LEU A 81 -6.55 -9.47 -7.92
N ALA A 82 -5.22 -9.36 -7.83
CA ALA A 82 -4.36 -9.05 -8.96
C ALA A 82 -4.41 -10.14 -10.03
N GLU A 83 -4.32 -11.42 -9.66
CA GLU A 83 -4.46 -12.54 -10.60
C GLU A 83 -5.78 -12.50 -11.37
N ARG A 84 -6.89 -12.27 -10.67
CA ARG A 84 -8.21 -12.13 -11.30
C ARG A 84 -8.28 -10.93 -12.25
N ALA A 85 -7.74 -9.78 -11.86
CA ALA A 85 -7.69 -8.61 -12.72
C ALA A 85 -6.86 -8.86 -14.00
N LEU A 86 -5.78 -9.64 -13.89
CA LEU A 86 -4.95 -10.03 -15.04
C LEU A 86 -5.65 -11.03 -15.96
N HIS A 87 -6.41 -11.97 -15.38
CA HIS A 87 -7.23 -12.90 -16.15
C HIS A 87 -8.29 -12.16 -16.95
N VAL A 88 -9.02 -11.22 -16.32
CA VAL A 88 -10.08 -10.43 -16.97
C VAL A 88 -9.52 -9.53 -18.07
N SER A 89 -8.33 -8.98 -17.88
CA SER A 89 -7.68 -8.13 -18.90
C SER A 89 -7.01 -8.91 -20.04
N GLY A 90 -7.01 -10.24 -20.01
CA GLY A 90 -6.33 -11.08 -21.00
C GLY A 90 -4.80 -10.95 -20.95
N LYS A 91 -4.24 -10.38 -19.87
CA LYS A 91 -2.81 -10.05 -19.72
C LYS A 91 -2.02 -11.10 -18.93
N LEU A 92 -2.55 -12.32 -18.78
CA LEU A 92 -1.91 -13.45 -18.08
C LEU A 92 -0.47 -13.74 -18.58
N ILE A 93 -0.19 -13.39 -19.84
CA ILE A 93 1.12 -13.56 -20.51
C ILE A 93 1.72 -12.20 -20.88
N ALA A 94 1.50 -11.16 -20.07
CA ALA A 94 2.19 -9.88 -20.26
C ALA A 94 3.68 -10.06 -19.91
N GLN A 95 4.49 -10.43 -20.90
CA GLN A 95 5.94 -10.44 -20.77
C GLN A 95 6.44 -9.05 -20.38
N TYR A 96 7.38 -8.99 -19.45
CA TYR A 96 8.13 -7.78 -19.15
C TYR A 96 8.84 -7.27 -20.41
N GLN A 97 8.31 -6.18 -20.97
CA GLN A 97 8.99 -5.41 -22.01
C GLN A 97 9.83 -4.33 -21.30
N PRO A 98 11.17 -4.48 -21.20
CA PRO A 98 11.99 -3.37 -20.71
C PRO A 98 11.76 -2.18 -21.62
N ARG A 99 11.33 -1.04 -21.07
CA ARG A 99 11.45 0.22 -21.81
C ARG A 99 12.93 0.37 -22.17
N ARG A 100 13.23 0.61 -23.45
CA ARG A 100 14.57 0.94 -23.92
C ARG A 100 15.01 2.23 -23.21
N GLY A 101 15.63 2.08 -22.04
CA GLY A 101 16.43 3.13 -21.45
C GLY A 101 17.67 3.29 -22.32
N THR A 102 17.90 4.48 -22.84
CA THR A 102 19.20 4.88 -23.36
C THR A 102 20.18 4.89 -22.19
N GLY A 103 20.79 3.74 -21.90
CA GLY A 103 21.73 3.60 -20.78
C GLY A 103 22.13 2.15 -20.53
N ARG A 104 23.42 1.93 -20.23
CA ARG A 104 24.01 0.60 -20.01
C ARG A 104 23.54 0.01 -18.68
N SER A 105 22.75 -1.07 -18.74
CA SER A 105 22.22 -1.76 -17.55
C SER A 105 23.33 -2.55 -16.82
N SER A 106 23.42 -2.36 -15.49
CA SER A 106 24.24 -3.18 -14.59
C SER A 106 23.64 -4.58 -14.41
N LYS A 107 24.50 -5.60 -14.40
CA LYS A 107 24.15 -7.04 -14.38
C LYS A 107 23.24 -7.43 -13.21
N THR A 108 23.34 -6.73 -12.08
CA THR A 108 22.57 -6.99 -10.85
C THR A 108 21.07 -6.67 -11.00
N SER A 109 20.71 -5.77 -11.92
CA SER A 109 19.33 -5.29 -12.07
C SER A 109 18.39 -6.27 -12.78
N ARG A 110 18.91 -7.29 -13.48
CA ARG A 110 18.09 -8.20 -14.30
C ARG A 110 17.28 -9.22 -13.52
N SER A 111 17.73 -9.63 -12.33
CA SER A 111 17.12 -10.72 -11.56
C SER A 111 15.79 -10.31 -10.90
N LEU A 112 15.70 -9.08 -10.39
CA LEU A 112 14.55 -8.61 -9.61
C LEU A 112 13.38 -8.08 -10.46
N LEU A 113 13.59 -7.92 -11.77
CA LEU A 113 12.59 -7.32 -12.68
C LEU A 113 11.48 -8.29 -13.11
N ASN A 114 11.67 -9.60 -12.97
CA ASN A 114 10.74 -10.58 -13.56
C ASN A 114 9.48 -10.85 -12.71
N VAL A 115 9.42 -10.41 -11.45
CA VAL A 115 8.32 -10.77 -10.53
C VAL A 115 7.25 -9.68 -10.40
N MET A 116 7.53 -8.41 -10.75
CA MET A 116 6.74 -7.24 -10.27
C MET A 116 6.07 -6.35 -11.35
N VAL A 117 5.74 -6.87 -12.53
CA VAL A 117 5.60 -6.00 -13.74
C VAL A 117 4.17 -5.60 -14.16
N THR A 118 3.10 -6.17 -13.64
CA THR A 118 1.84 -6.16 -14.41
C THR A 118 0.94 -4.91 -14.33
N ILE A 119 1.28 -3.85 -13.59
CA ILE A 119 0.35 -2.72 -13.33
C ILE A 119 0.72 -1.41 -14.06
N CYS A 120 1.65 -1.42 -15.03
CA CYS A 120 2.04 -0.17 -15.73
C CYS A 120 2.21 -0.31 -17.25
N GLN A 121 1.34 -1.10 -17.88
CA GLN A 121 1.07 -1.09 -19.33
C GLN A 121 -0.28 -0.46 -19.61
#